data_AF-A0A445LI28-F1
#
_entry.id   AF-A0A445LI28-F1
#
_cell.length_a   1.000
_cell.length_b   1.000
_cell.length_c   1.000
_cell.angle_alpha   90.00
_cell.angle_beta   90.00
_cell.angle_gamma   90.00
#
_symmetry.space_group_name_H-M   'P 1'
#
loop_
_entity.id
_entity.type
_entity.pdbx_description
1 polymer ?
#
loop_
_entity_poly.entity_id
_entity_poly.type
_entity_poly.pdbx_seq_one_letter_code
_entity_poly.pdbx_strand_id
1 'polypeptide(L)'
;MDHLRFNKTTLVLIGTLSCLLLSITAVPSTRVLELAPSEAPTAEPIASGISLFDNLLAKESSPMILKFCTGTENPTLCAETIAPYLTGTFDPIQALETEINATLEKAEEIAGNIKKMLDDPTTTKNAMDALGICQSQYDNILDNIKETVELVGNQNVVDAWYRFSSVLSYKEACEDAFKESPGVDMPFPEDNTKLFQLSGNCLAVMDGIVNNHKM
;
A
#
# COMPACT_ATOMS: atom_id res chain seq x y z
N MET A 1 -41.98 22.73 -8.48
CA MET A 1 -40.96 23.79 -8.60
C MET A 1 -39.73 23.27 -7.87
N ASP A 2 -38.63 22.84 -8.48
CA ASP A 2 -38.19 22.88 -9.87
C ASP A 2 -37.26 21.68 -10.12
N HIS A 3 -37.39 21.05 -11.28
CA HIS A 3 -36.44 20.04 -11.77
C HIS A 3 -35.26 20.76 -12.43
N LEU A 4 -34.09 20.73 -11.79
CA LEU A 4 -32.85 21.12 -12.45
C LEU A 4 -32.45 20.02 -13.44
N ARG A 5 -32.72 20.27 -14.73
CA ARG A 5 -32.23 19.44 -15.83
C ARG A 5 -30.77 19.81 -16.13
N PHE A 6 -29.85 18.89 -15.82
CA PHE A 6 -28.45 18.98 -16.22
C PHE A 6 -28.31 18.71 -17.73
N ASN A 7 -27.79 19.69 -18.48
CA ASN A 7 -27.58 19.59 -19.93
C ASN A 7 -26.16 19.09 -20.24
N LYS A 8 -26.07 18.01 -21.01
CA LYS A 8 -24.85 17.27 -21.35
C LYS A 8 -23.81 18.10 -22.12
N THR A 9 -24.21 19.22 -22.71
CA THR A 9 -23.35 20.11 -23.50
C THR A 9 -22.42 20.99 -22.66
N THR A 10 -22.78 21.28 -21.39
CA THR A 10 -21.98 22.16 -20.52
C THR A 10 -20.73 21.47 -19.95
N LEU A 11 -20.76 20.14 -19.82
CA LEU A 11 -19.64 19.34 -19.30
C LEU A 11 -18.44 19.31 -20.28
N VAL A 12 -18.71 19.43 -21.58
CA VAL A 12 -17.69 19.32 -22.64
C VAL A 12 -16.81 20.58 -22.71
N LEU A 13 -17.30 21.73 -22.25
CA LEU A 13 -16.56 23.00 -22.29
C LEU A 13 -15.54 23.17 -21.15
N ILE A 14 -15.67 22.39 -20.06
CA ILE A 14 -14.75 22.46 -18.91
C ILE A 14 -13.54 21.51 -19.12
N GLY A 15 -13.71 20.46 -19.91
CA GLY A 15 -12.69 19.42 -20.14
C GLY A 15 -11.58 19.77 -21.15
N THR A 16 -11.68 20.88 -21.88
CA THR A 16 -10.72 21.21 -22.95
C THR A 16 -9.76 22.36 -22.62
N LEU A 17 -9.93 23.04 -21.49
CA LEU A 17 -9.09 24.18 -21.11
C LEU A 17 -7.84 23.82 -20.27
N SER A 18 -7.71 22.57 -19.81
CA SER A 18 -6.60 22.14 -18.94
C SER A 18 -5.38 21.56 -19.66
N CYS A 19 -5.36 21.54 -21.00
CA CYS A 19 -4.28 20.91 -21.78
C CYS A 19 -3.21 21.87 -22.34
N LEU A 20 -3.12 23.12 -21.87
CA LEU A 20 -2.24 24.14 -22.49
C LEU A 20 -1.13 24.73 -21.61
N LEU A 21 -0.73 24.07 -20.52
CA LEU A 21 0.44 24.51 -19.73
C LEU A 21 1.46 23.39 -19.53
N LEU A 22 2.02 22.88 -20.63
CA LEU A 22 3.32 22.22 -20.64
C LEU A 22 4.32 23.16 -21.32
N SER A 23 5.20 23.78 -20.53
CA SER A 23 6.32 24.57 -21.03
C SER A 23 7.56 24.31 -20.17
N ILE A 24 8.29 23.28 -20.59
CA ILE A 24 9.75 23.11 -20.63
C ILE A 24 10.59 24.20 -19.92
N THR A 25 11.37 23.80 -18.92
CA THR A 25 12.75 24.30 -18.75
C THR A 25 13.69 23.13 -18.46
N ALA A 26 14.55 22.80 -19.41
CA ALA A 26 15.70 21.91 -19.22
C ALA A 26 16.89 22.80 -18.81
N VAL A 27 17.57 22.45 -17.72
CA VAL A 27 18.84 23.06 -17.33
C VAL A 27 19.91 21.97 -17.32
N PRO A 28 21.00 22.09 -18.11
CA PRO A 28 22.14 21.21 -17.98
C PRO A 28 23.06 21.75 -16.88
N SER A 29 23.44 20.91 -15.92
CA SER A 29 24.54 21.24 -15.00
C SER A 29 25.58 20.14 -15.04
N THR A 30 26.53 20.31 -15.95
CA THR A 30 27.81 19.62 -15.95
C THR A 30 28.68 20.28 -14.89
N ARG A 31 28.94 19.58 -13.79
CA ARG A 31 30.09 19.88 -12.92
C ARG A 31 30.91 18.61 -12.74
N VAL A 32 31.93 18.53 -13.57
CA VAL A 32 33.15 17.75 -13.34
C VAL A 32 33.82 18.34 -12.10
N LEU A 33 34.11 17.50 -11.10
CA LEU A 33 35.10 17.81 -10.08
C LEU A 33 36.10 16.66 -10.02
N GLU A 34 37.36 17.09 -10.00
CA GLU A 34 38.59 16.32 -10.09
C GLU A 34 38.74 15.26 -9.01
N LEU A 35 39.34 14.14 -9.44
CA LEU A 35 40.06 13.20 -8.60
C LEU A 35 41.42 13.81 -8.20
N ALA A 36 41.77 13.69 -6.92
CA ALA A 36 43.17 13.66 -6.48
C ALA A 36 43.35 12.63 -5.34
N PRO A 37 44.56 12.04 -5.17
CA PRO A 37 44.73 10.70 -4.59
C PRO A 37 45.37 10.68 -3.19
N SER A 38 45.44 9.45 -2.64
CA SER A 38 46.28 8.99 -1.50
C SER A 38 45.69 9.31 -0.11
N GLU A 39 45.63 8.40 0.87
CA GLU A 39 46.61 7.41 1.32
C GLU A 39 45.96 6.15 1.93
N ALA A 40 46.67 5.02 1.88
CA ALA A 40 46.41 3.82 2.71
C ALA A 40 46.97 4.03 4.13
N PRO A 41 46.52 3.28 5.16
CA PRO A 41 47.25 2.04 5.44
C PRO A 41 46.45 0.89 6.13
N THR A 42 47.00 -0.31 5.88
CA THR A 42 47.12 -1.49 6.79
C THR A 42 45.90 -2.33 7.20
N ALA A 43 46.11 -3.64 7.10
CA ALA A 43 45.18 -4.75 7.24
C ALA A 43 45.08 -5.32 8.68
N GLU A 44 43.86 -5.80 8.99
CA GLU A 44 43.48 -7.04 9.71
C GLU A 44 43.81 -7.24 11.22
N PRO A 45 42.92 -7.91 12.02
CA PRO A 45 42.47 -9.29 11.75
C PRO A 45 40.99 -9.67 12.03
N ILE A 46 40.46 -10.50 11.12
CA ILE A 46 39.63 -11.72 11.27
C ILE A 46 38.87 -11.92 12.60
N ALA A 47 37.53 -11.86 12.54
CA ALA A 47 36.62 -12.85 13.16
C ALA A 47 35.16 -12.71 12.66
N SER A 48 34.55 -13.86 12.38
CA SER A 48 33.10 -14.11 12.16
C SER A 48 32.48 -13.63 10.86
N GLY A 49 32.91 -14.23 9.75
CA GLY A 49 32.09 -14.33 8.55
C GLY A 49 30.99 -15.38 8.74
N ILE A 50 29.76 -14.92 9.04
CA ILE A 50 28.43 -15.42 8.63
C ILE A 50 27.45 -14.35 9.16
N SER A 51 27.02 -13.37 8.35
CA SER A 51 25.85 -12.50 8.61
C SER A 51 25.67 -11.38 7.56
N LEU A 52 26.73 -11.00 6.84
CA LEU A 52 26.63 -9.91 5.85
C LEU A 52 26.09 -10.38 4.48
N PHE A 53 26.26 -11.66 4.15
CA PHE A 53 25.75 -12.21 2.88
C PHE A 53 24.25 -12.51 2.89
N ASP A 54 23.69 -12.91 4.04
CA ASP A 54 22.25 -13.15 4.17
C ASP A 54 21.44 -11.85 4.06
N ASN A 55 21.99 -10.73 4.56
CA ASN A 55 21.35 -9.41 4.46
C ASN A 55 21.53 -8.73 3.09
N LEU A 56 22.54 -9.13 2.30
CA LEU A 56 22.73 -8.60 0.96
C LEU A 56 21.92 -9.37 -0.10
N LEU A 57 21.62 -10.65 0.16
CA LEU A 57 20.67 -11.44 -0.63
C LEU A 57 19.21 -11.00 -0.42
N ALA A 58 18.91 -10.29 0.66
CA ALA A 58 17.59 -9.71 0.91
C ALA A 58 17.28 -8.44 0.09
N LYS A 59 18.28 -7.86 -0.61
CA LYS A 59 18.10 -6.59 -1.35
C LYS A 59 17.80 -6.78 -2.84
N GLU A 60 18.10 -7.95 -3.41
CA GLU A 60 17.60 -8.31 -4.74
C GLU A 60 16.49 -9.35 -4.60
N SER A 61 15.23 -8.90 -4.69
CA SER A 61 14.09 -9.80 -4.78
C SER A 61 14.28 -10.74 -5.97
N SER A 62 13.97 -12.03 -5.79
CA SER A 62 14.02 -13.04 -6.86
C SER A 62 13.33 -12.53 -8.13
N PRO A 63 13.86 -12.79 -9.35
CA PRO A 63 13.21 -12.39 -10.59
C PRO A 63 11.74 -12.83 -10.70
N MET A 64 11.38 -13.91 -10.01
CA MET A 64 10.00 -14.40 -9.96
C MET A 64 9.10 -13.52 -9.07
N ILE A 65 9.60 -13.03 -7.93
CA ILE A 65 8.88 -12.06 -7.08
C ILE A 65 8.70 -10.75 -7.85
N LEU A 66 9.76 -10.27 -8.51
CA LEU A 66 9.68 -9.03 -9.30
C LEU A 66 8.62 -9.13 -10.39
N LYS A 67 8.55 -10.28 -11.08
CA LYS A 67 7.54 -10.53 -12.09
C LYS A 67 6.13 -10.61 -11.48
N PHE A 68 5.97 -11.31 -10.37
CA PHE A 68 4.70 -11.42 -9.65
C PHE A 68 4.17 -10.06 -9.17
N CYS A 69 5.04 -9.21 -8.62
CA CYS A 69 4.71 -7.87 -8.15
C CYS A 69 4.64 -6.81 -9.26
N THR A 70 4.85 -7.19 -10.52
CA THR A 70 4.78 -6.23 -11.62
C THR A 70 3.34 -5.76 -11.81
N GLY A 71 3.13 -4.44 -11.84
CA GLY A 71 1.82 -3.85 -12.07
C GLY A 71 0.92 -3.79 -10.83
N THR A 72 1.46 -4.12 -9.64
CA THR A 72 0.77 -3.88 -8.38
C THR A 72 0.81 -2.41 -7.99
N GLU A 73 0.01 -2.02 -6.99
CA GLU A 73 -0.06 -0.63 -6.47
C GLU A 73 1.29 -0.11 -6.00
N ASN A 74 2.04 -0.92 -5.27
CA ASN A 74 3.42 -0.67 -4.88
C ASN A 74 4.27 -1.94 -5.10
N PRO A 75 4.91 -2.08 -6.28
CA PRO A 75 5.70 -3.26 -6.63
C PRO A 75 6.89 -3.52 -5.70
N THR A 76 7.48 -2.44 -5.16
CA THR A 76 8.59 -2.56 -4.22
C THR A 76 8.10 -3.12 -2.89
N LEU A 77 7.02 -2.54 -2.33
CA LEU A 77 6.43 -3.03 -1.08
C LEU A 77 5.93 -4.48 -1.21
N CYS A 78 5.33 -4.83 -2.36
CA CYS A 78 4.93 -6.21 -2.65
C CYS A 78 6.14 -7.17 -2.57
N ALA A 79 7.23 -6.80 -3.24
CA ALA A 79 8.41 -7.64 -3.29
C ALA A 79 9.10 -7.77 -1.92
N GLU A 80 9.17 -6.67 -1.16
CA GLU A 80 9.72 -6.63 0.20
C GLU A 80 8.90 -7.44 1.20
N THR A 81 7.58 -7.49 1.04
CA THR A 81 6.68 -8.22 1.92
C THR A 81 6.77 -9.74 1.68
N ILE A 82 6.90 -10.17 0.43
CA ILE A 82 6.98 -11.60 0.07
C ILE A 82 8.37 -12.19 0.30
N ALA A 83 9.44 -11.43 0.01
CA ALA A 83 10.80 -11.95 -0.01
C ALA A 83 11.24 -12.70 1.27
N PRO A 84 10.92 -12.23 2.50
CA PRO A 84 11.31 -12.93 3.73
C PRO A 84 10.70 -14.33 3.89
N TYR A 85 9.59 -14.60 3.21
CA TYR A 85 8.84 -15.87 3.34
C TYR A 85 9.08 -16.82 2.17
N LEU A 86 9.86 -16.39 1.17
CA LEU A 86 10.17 -17.23 0.03
C LEU A 86 11.11 -18.36 0.44
N THR A 87 10.58 -19.58 0.46
CA THR A 87 11.37 -20.80 0.66
C THR A 87 11.07 -21.79 -0.46
N GLY A 88 12.11 -22.36 -1.07
CA GLY A 88 11.94 -23.36 -2.13
C GLY A 88 11.35 -22.80 -3.43
N THR A 89 10.40 -23.54 -4.03
CA THR A 89 9.75 -23.16 -5.29
C THR A 89 8.71 -22.08 -5.01
N PHE A 90 8.72 -21.03 -5.82
CA PHE A 90 7.73 -19.95 -5.74
C PHE A 90 6.33 -20.47 -6.05
N ASP A 91 5.40 -20.17 -5.15
CA ASP A 91 3.97 -20.44 -5.29
C ASP A 91 3.21 -19.10 -5.31
N PRO A 92 2.55 -18.74 -6.43
CA PRO A 92 1.79 -17.49 -6.54
C PRO A 92 0.65 -17.36 -5.53
N ILE A 93 0.03 -18.47 -5.11
CA ILE A 93 -1.05 -18.44 -4.11
C ILE A 93 -0.47 -18.19 -2.73
N GLN A 94 0.62 -18.86 -2.36
CA GLN A 94 1.31 -18.60 -1.10
C GLN A 94 1.85 -17.16 -1.02
N ALA A 95 2.35 -16.62 -2.14
CA ALA A 95 2.78 -15.24 -2.23
C ALA A 95 1.62 -14.25 -2.04
N LEU A 96 0.45 -14.54 -2.63
CA LEU A 96 -0.77 -13.76 -2.40
C LEU A 96 -1.24 -13.84 -0.94
N GLU A 97 -1.27 -15.04 -0.34
CA GLU A 97 -1.62 -15.21 1.07
C GLU A 97 -0.69 -14.40 1.99
N THR A 98 0.60 -14.33 1.64
CA THR A 98 1.59 -13.52 2.37
C THR A 98 1.25 -12.03 2.31
N GLU A 99 0.92 -11.48 1.14
CA GLU A 99 0.47 -10.09 1.00
C GLU A 99 -0.83 -9.81 1.78
N ILE A 100 -1.80 -10.73 1.73
CA ILE A 100 -3.07 -10.58 2.45
C ILE A 100 -2.83 -10.58 3.97
N ASN A 101 -1.97 -11.47 4.47
CA ASN A 101 -1.63 -11.51 5.88
C ASN A 101 -0.87 -10.25 6.34
N ALA A 102 0.05 -9.73 5.53
CA ALA A 102 0.69 -8.45 5.82
C ALA A 102 -0.31 -7.28 5.85
N THR A 103 -1.33 -7.32 4.98
CA THR A 103 -2.45 -6.37 5.01
C THR A 103 -3.26 -6.52 6.30
N LEU A 104 -3.55 -7.76 6.73
CA LEU A 104 -4.25 -8.05 7.98
C LEU A 104 -3.49 -7.47 9.19
N GLU A 105 -2.18 -7.75 9.29
CA GLU A 105 -1.33 -7.27 10.37
C GLU A 105 -1.33 -5.73 10.44
N LYS A 106 -1.21 -5.06 9.30
CA LYS A 106 -1.28 -3.59 9.24
C LYS A 106 -2.67 -3.06 9.64
N ALA A 107 -3.75 -3.72 9.22
CA ALA A 107 -5.10 -3.34 9.62
C ALA A 107 -5.32 -3.53 11.14
N GLU A 108 -4.81 -4.61 11.73
CA GLU A 108 -4.89 -4.88 13.17
C GLU A 108 -4.10 -3.85 13.97
N GLU A 109 -2.91 -3.47 13.50
CA GLU A 109 -2.11 -2.41 14.10
C GLU A 109 -2.86 -1.08 14.14
N ILE A 110 -3.45 -0.66 13.01
CA ILE A 110 -4.18 0.61 12.93
C ILE A 110 -5.45 0.55 13.80
N ALA A 111 -6.21 -0.54 13.77
CA ALA A 111 -7.38 -0.74 14.63
C ALA A 111 -6.99 -0.64 16.12
N GLY A 112 -5.87 -1.26 16.51
CA GLY A 112 -5.32 -1.15 17.86
C GLY A 112 -4.95 0.29 18.24
N ASN A 113 -4.40 1.07 17.30
CA ASN A 113 -4.06 2.47 17.53
C ASN A 113 -5.31 3.36 17.60
N ILE A 114 -6.32 3.13 16.76
CA ILE A 114 -7.63 3.80 16.83
C ILE A 114 -8.25 3.60 18.21
N LYS A 115 -8.28 2.36 18.70
CA LYS A 115 -8.79 2.03 20.03
C LYS A 115 -8.04 2.78 21.14
N LYS A 116 -6.71 2.83 21.10
CA LYS A 116 -5.92 3.59 22.09
C LYS A 116 -6.25 5.08 22.08
N MET A 117 -6.46 5.68 20.92
CA MET A 117 -6.83 7.10 20.82
C MET A 117 -8.26 7.35 21.29
N LEU A 118 -9.19 6.42 21.07
CA LEU A 118 -10.55 6.50 21.63
C LEU A 118 -10.55 6.41 23.17
N ASP A 119 -9.64 5.64 23.74
CA ASP A 119 -9.49 5.46 25.19
C ASP A 119 -8.70 6.61 25.85
N ASP A 120 -8.05 7.50 25.08
CA ASP A 120 -7.27 8.63 25.57
C ASP A 120 -8.17 9.83 25.96
N PRO A 121 -8.18 10.27 27.24
CA PRO A 121 -9.02 11.37 27.69
C PRO A 121 -8.63 12.75 27.11
N THR A 122 -7.48 12.86 26.45
CA THR A 122 -7.01 14.08 25.78
C THR A 122 -7.51 14.19 24.34
N THR A 123 -8.11 13.14 23.78
CA THR A 123 -8.68 13.15 22.43
C THR A 123 -9.85 14.12 22.33
N THR A 124 -9.79 15.02 21.34
CA THR A 124 -10.83 16.03 21.15
C THR A 124 -12.13 15.39 20.69
N LYS A 125 -13.28 16.03 20.97
CA LYS A 125 -14.59 15.52 20.55
C LYS A 125 -14.69 15.25 19.04
N ASN A 126 -14.20 16.17 18.21
CA ASN A 126 -14.22 15.99 16.75
C ASN A 126 -13.34 14.80 16.32
N ALA A 127 -12.19 14.61 16.96
CA ALA A 127 -11.35 13.45 16.72
C ALA A 127 -12.02 12.15 17.20
N MET A 128 -12.71 12.16 18.35
CA MET A 128 -13.45 10.99 18.85
C MET A 128 -14.54 10.55 17.87
N ASP A 129 -15.31 11.48 17.31
CA ASP A 129 -16.39 11.17 16.38
C ASP A 129 -15.82 10.52 15.09
N ALA A 130 -14.74 11.09 14.52
CA ALA A 130 -14.04 10.51 13.36
C ALA A 130 -13.40 9.15 13.66
N LEU A 131 -12.73 9.02 14.80
CA LEU A 131 -12.11 7.77 15.26
C LEU A 131 -13.16 6.67 15.50
N GLY A 132 -14.35 7.02 15.97
CA GLY A 132 -15.45 6.07 16.16
C GLY A 132 -15.95 5.50 14.83
N ILE A 133 -16.06 6.35 13.79
CA ILE A 133 -16.36 5.89 12.43
C ILE A 133 -15.24 4.98 11.93
N CYS A 134 -13.99 5.42 12.07
CA CYS A 134 -12.82 4.63 11.68
C CYS A 134 -12.79 3.27 12.38
N GLN A 135 -13.07 3.18 13.68
CA GLN A 135 -13.10 1.90 14.39
C GLN A 135 -14.09 0.93 13.74
N SER A 136 -15.32 1.39 13.46
CA SER A 136 -16.33 0.57 12.78
C SER A 136 -15.90 0.16 11.37
N GLN A 137 -15.26 1.06 10.61
CA GLN A 137 -14.70 0.71 9.31
C GLN A 137 -13.58 -0.32 9.41
N TYR A 138 -12.69 -0.20 10.39
CA TYR A 138 -11.60 -1.15 10.60
C TYR A 138 -12.09 -2.52 11.06
N ASP A 139 -13.15 -2.59 11.86
CA ASP A 139 -13.80 -3.88 12.18
C ASP A 139 -14.28 -4.57 10.90
N ASN A 140 -14.93 -3.83 9.99
CA ASN A 140 -15.32 -4.35 8.68
C ASN A 140 -14.12 -4.75 7.81
N ILE A 141 -13.04 -3.95 7.79
CA ILE A 141 -11.80 -4.28 7.07
C ILE A 141 -11.25 -5.63 7.56
N LEU A 142 -11.13 -5.81 8.88
CA LEU A 142 -10.58 -7.02 9.47
C LEU A 142 -11.41 -8.26 9.12
N ASP A 143 -12.74 -8.15 9.18
CA ASP A 143 -13.63 -9.26 8.82
C ASP A 143 -13.53 -9.60 7.32
N ASN A 144 -13.44 -8.60 6.45
CA ASN A 144 -13.31 -8.82 5.00
C ASN A 144 -11.97 -9.46 4.65
N ILE A 145 -10.85 -9.01 5.26
CA ILE A 145 -9.53 -9.59 5.02
C ILE A 145 -9.48 -11.05 5.47
N LYS A 146 -10.02 -11.36 6.65
CA LYS A 146 -10.06 -12.75 7.17
C LYS A 146 -10.86 -13.67 6.25
N GLU A 147 -12.01 -13.23 5.76
CA GLU A 147 -12.78 -14.00 4.79
C GLU A 147 -12.04 -14.16 3.45
N THR A 148 -11.32 -13.13 2.98
CA THR A 148 -10.47 -13.24 1.80
C THR A 148 -9.39 -14.32 1.97
N VAL A 149 -8.76 -14.43 3.15
CA VAL A 149 -7.79 -15.52 3.43
C VAL A 149 -8.45 -16.89 3.26
N GLU A 150 -9.65 -17.08 3.82
CA GLU A 150 -10.39 -18.34 3.68
C GLU A 150 -10.76 -18.64 2.22
N LEU A 151 -11.17 -17.63 1.45
CA LEU A 151 -11.52 -17.78 0.04
C LEU A 151 -10.29 -18.13 -0.82
N VAL A 152 -9.14 -17.47 -0.60
CA VAL A 152 -7.89 -17.79 -1.29
C VAL A 152 -7.40 -19.19 -0.97
N GLY A 153 -7.46 -19.61 0.31
CA GLY A 153 -7.10 -20.97 0.72
C GLY A 153 -7.98 -22.05 0.08
N ASN A 154 -9.23 -21.71 -0.25
CA ASN A 154 -10.15 -22.57 -1.01
C ASN A 154 -10.04 -22.40 -2.54
N GLN A 155 -9.02 -21.69 -3.03
CA GLN A 155 -8.80 -21.34 -4.44
C GLN A 155 -9.94 -20.55 -5.08
N ASN A 156 -10.79 -19.91 -4.28
CA ASN A 156 -11.89 -19.07 -4.74
C ASN A 156 -11.45 -17.61 -4.88
N VAL A 157 -10.52 -17.36 -5.81
CA VAL A 157 -9.88 -16.04 -5.97
C VAL A 157 -10.84 -14.98 -6.52
N VAL A 158 -11.86 -15.39 -7.26
CA VAL A 158 -12.90 -14.46 -7.78
C VAL A 158 -13.69 -13.85 -6.63
N ASP A 159 -14.24 -14.67 -5.73
CA ASP A 159 -14.99 -14.17 -4.58
C ASP A 159 -14.05 -13.45 -3.60
N ALA A 160 -12.81 -13.93 -3.45
CA ALA A 160 -11.78 -13.27 -2.66
C ALA A 160 -11.55 -11.82 -3.13
N TRP A 161 -11.44 -11.60 -4.45
CA TRP A 161 -11.27 -10.28 -5.04
C TRP A 161 -12.45 -9.36 -4.72
N TYR A 162 -13.69 -9.83 -4.90
CA TYR A 162 -14.89 -9.04 -4.59
C TYR A 162 -14.95 -8.68 -3.11
N ARG A 163 -14.70 -9.65 -2.23
CA ARG A 163 -14.69 -9.43 -0.77
C ARG A 163 -13.63 -8.38 -0.40
N PHE A 164 -12.41 -8.58 -0.89
CA PHE A 164 -11.29 -7.73 -0.54
C PHE A 164 -11.40 -6.31 -1.14
N SER A 165 -12.07 -6.13 -2.27
CA SER A 165 -12.29 -4.80 -2.86
C SER A 165 -12.99 -3.83 -1.91
N SER A 166 -13.81 -4.35 -1.00
CA SER A 166 -14.53 -3.57 0.01
C SER A 166 -13.59 -2.95 1.05
N VAL A 167 -12.39 -3.52 1.27
CA VAL A 167 -11.37 -2.99 2.20
C VAL A 167 -11.00 -1.55 1.86
N LEU A 168 -10.84 -1.24 0.57
CA LEU A 168 -10.51 0.11 0.13
C LEU A 168 -11.66 1.10 0.38
N SER A 169 -12.91 0.67 0.19
CA SER A 169 -14.09 1.51 0.47
C SER A 169 -14.24 1.82 1.96
N TYR A 170 -14.03 0.84 2.83
CA TYR A 170 -14.06 1.08 4.29
C TYR A 170 -12.92 1.98 4.73
N LYS A 171 -11.72 1.80 4.17
CA LYS A 171 -10.58 2.69 4.41
C LYS A 171 -10.90 4.13 4.00
N GLU A 172 -11.43 4.32 2.79
CA GLU A 172 -11.82 5.65 2.28
C GLU A 172 -12.87 6.31 3.18
N ALA A 173 -13.87 5.56 3.65
CA ALA A 173 -14.87 6.06 4.59
C ALA A 173 -14.25 6.55 5.93
N CYS A 174 -13.18 5.91 6.41
CA CYS A 174 -12.43 6.40 7.58
C CYS A 174 -11.67 7.69 7.27
N GLU A 175 -11.04 7.81 6.08
CA GLU A 175 -10.41 9.07 5.68
C GLU A 175 -11.40 10.21 5.58
N ASP A 176 -12.55 9.96 4.96
CA ASP A 176 -13.58 10.96 4.77
C ASP A 176 -14.15 11.44 6.11
N ALA A 177 -14.28 10.55 7.10
CA ALA A 177 -14.65 10.95 8.46
C ALA A 177 -13.71 12.01 9.05
N PHE A 178 -12.40 11.93 8.78
CA PHE A 178 -11.45 12.97 9.19
C PHE A 178 -11.53 14.22 8.31
N LYS A 179 -11.64 14.07 6.97
CA LYS A 179 -11.78 15.22 6.05
C LYS A 179 -13.02 16.07 6.37
N GLU A 180 -14.09 15.43 6.83
CA GLU A 180 -15.36 16.07 7.19
C GLU A 180 -15.38 16.62 8.63
N SER A 181 -14.36 16.32 9.44
CA SER A 181 -14.28 16.73 10.84
C SER A 181 -13.48 18.03 11.00
N PRO A 182 -14.10 19.16 11.40
CA PRO A 182 -13.41 20.45 11.44
C PRO A 182 -12.27 20.48 12.47
N GLY A 183 -11.10 20.95 12.04
CA GLY A 183 -9.97 21.24 12.93
C GLY A 183 -9.25 20.00 13.47
N VAL A 184 -9.46 18.83 12.87
CA VAL A 184 -8.74 17.60 13.20
C VAL A 184 -8.22 16.95 11.93
N ASP A 185 -6.97 16.49 11.97
CA ASP A 185 -6.37 15.71 10.90
C ASP A 185 -6.33 14.23 11.29
N MET A 186 -6.26 13.35 10.29
CA MET A 186 -6.04 11.92 10.54
C MET A 186 -4.68 11.73 11.26
N PRO A 187 -4.65 11.07 12.43
CA PRO A 187 -3.42 10.93 13.21
C PRO A 187 -2.47 9.82 12.70
N PHE A 188 -2.86 9.06 11.68
CA PHE A 188 -2.10 7.92 11.12
C PHE A 188 -2.05 7.92 9.57
N PRO A 189 -1.68 9.04 8.91
CA PRO A 189 -1.76 9.14 7.44
C PRO A 189 -0.79 8.20 6.72
N GLU A 190 0.39 7.96 7.31
CA GLU A 190 1.39 7.05 6.75
C GLU A 190 0.93 5.59 6.80
N ASP A 191 0.41 5.14 7.95
CA ASP A 191 -0.12 3.78 8.08
C ASP A 191 -1.33 3.55 7.18
N ASN A 192 -2.21 4.55 7.08
CA ASN A 192 -3.36 4.51 6.19
C ASN A 192 -2.93 4.43 4.71
N THR A 193 -1.87 5.15 4.32
CA THR A 193 -1.27 5.03 2.98
C THR A 193 -0.67 3.65 2.75
N LYS A 194 0.04 3.10 3.75
CA LYS A 194 0.62 1.77 3.67
C LYS A 194 -0.44 0.68 3.55
N LEU A 195 -1.56 0.81 4.27
CA LEU A 195 -2.71 -0.09 4.13
C LEU A 195 -3.30 -0.04 2.72
N PHE A 196 -3.43 1.15 2.13
CA PHE A 196 -3.87 1.29 0.74
C PHE A 196 -2.93 0.57 -0.24
N GLN A 197 -1.63 0.74 -0.08
CA GLN A 197 -0.64 0.10 -0.96
C GLN A 197 -0.66 -1.43 -0.85
N LEU A 198 -0.69 -1.98 0.37
CA LEU A 198 -0.83 -3.42 0.59
C LEU A 198 -2.15 -3.96 0.01
N SER A 199 -3.25 -3.23 0.24
CA SER A 199 -4.56 -3.64 -0.27
C SER A 199 -4.63 -3.60 -1.80
N GLY A 200 -4.07 -2.55 -2.40
CA GLY A 200 -3.97 -2.42 -3.86
C GLY A 200 -3.08 -3.50 -4.48
N ASN A 201 -2.01 -3.91 -3.81
CA ASN A 201 -1.20 -5.04 -4.24
C ASN A 201 -2.01 -6.34 -4.30
N CYS A 202 -2.73 -6.67 -3.23
CA CYS A 202 -3.58 -7.86 -3.17
C CYS A 202 -4.61 -7.87 -4.30
N LEU A 203 -5.30 -6.75 -4.54
CA LEU A 203 -6.30 -6.63 -5.62
C LEU A 203 -5.69 -6.80 -7.00
N ALA A 204 -4.53 -6.19 -7.27
CA ALA A 204 -3.85 -6.33 -8.55
C ALA A 204 -3.39 -7.77 -8.82
N VAL A 205 -2.87 -8.45 -7.80
CA VAL A 205 -2.48 -9.86 -7.89
C VAL A 205 -3.71 -10.74 -8.14
N MET A 206 -4.78 -10.58 -7.36
CA MET A 206 -6.01 -11.34 -7.53
C MET A 206 -6.63 -11.10 -8.92
N ASP A 207 -6.63 -9.86 -9.41
CA ASP A 207 -7.07 -9.53 -10.77
C ASP A 207 -6.21 -10.25 -11.82
N GLY A 208 -4.88 -10.25 -11.64
CA GLY A 208 -3.94 -10.98 -12.49
C GLY A 208 -4.23 -12.48 -12.58
N ILE A 209 -4.55 -13.11 -11.43
CA ILE A 209 -4.98 -14.51 -11.36
C ILE A 209 -6.30 -14.72 -12.11
N VAL A 210 -7.31 -13.91 -11.82
CA VAL A 210 -8.67 -14.05 -12.37
C VAL A 210 -8.69 -13.85 -13.87
N ASN A 211 -8.00 -12.83 -14.36
CA ASN A 211 -8.05 -12.42 -15.76
C ASN A 211 -6.95 -13.06 -16.64
N ASN A 212 -6.18 -14.01 -16.09
CA ASN A 212 -5.06 -14.66 -16.79
C ASN A 212 -4.06 -13.68 -17.42
N HIS A 213 -3.89 -12.50 -16.81
CA HIS A 213 -2.74 -11.67 -17.14
C HIS A 213 -1.50 -12.45 -16.69
N LYS A 214 -0.51 -12.58 -17.58
CA LYS A 214 0.69 -13.40 -17.36
C LYS A 214 1.49 -12.87 -16.14
N MET A 215 1.10 -13.27 -14.94
CA MET A 215 1.94 -13.23 -13.75
C MET A 215 3.15 -14.15 -13.94
#